data_AF-A0A2H0QHC5-F1
#
_entry.id   AF-A0A2H0QHC5-F1
#
_cell.length_a   1.000
_cell.length_b   1.000
_cell.length_c   1.000
_cell.angle_alpha   90.00
_cell.angle_beta   90.00
_cell.angle_gamma   90.00
#
_symmetry.space_group_name_H-M   'P 1'
#
loop_
_entity.id
_entity.type
_entity.pdbx_description
1 polymer ?
#
loop_
_entity_poly.entity_id
_entity_poly.type
_entity_poly.pdbx_seq_one_letter_code
_entity_poly.pdbx_strand_id
1 'polypeptide(L)'
;MGAQQERIALVTIRYNQKVISYKGQLYNAVTEAVKTKPTVVFDVVSYAPVGRDAKSNMKLSERAYSYGAQVAEDIKRMGVNPQQVTFSSQQDPRISFEEVRVFVR
;
A
#
# COMPACT_ATOMS: atom_id res chain seq x y z
N MET A 1 -10.22 -20.01 7.52
CA MET A 1 -10.56 -18.84 6.68
C MET A 1 -10.61 -17.63 7.61
N GLY A 2 -9.48 -16.94 7.76
CA GLY A 2 -9.41 -15.80 8.68
C GLY A 2 -10.17 -14.63 8.08
N ALA A 3 -11.13 -14.10 8.83
CA ALA A 3 -11.77 -12.83 8.50
C ALA A 3 -10.66 -11.81 8.24
N GLN A 4 -10.57 -11.31 7.00
CA GLN A 4 -9.93 -10.04 6.74
C GLN A 4 -10.74 -9.04 7.55
N GLN A 5 -10.36 -8.79 8.81
CA GLN A 5 -10.86 -7.65 9.56
C GLN A 5 -10.81 -6.49 8.58
N GLU A 6 -11.95 -5.82 8.37
CA GLU A 6 -12.07 -4.59 7.60
C GLU A 6 -11.26 -3.51 8.30
N ARG A 7 -9.92 -3.64 8.25
CA ARG A 7 -9.00 -2.61 8.62
C ARG A 7 -9.26 -1.50 7.62
N ILE A 8 -9.66 -0.34 8.13
CA ILE A 8 -9.86 0.84 7.30
C ILE A 8 -8.47 1.31 6.87
N ALA A 9 -8.24 1.36 5.56
CA ALA A 9 -7.00 1.90 5.03
C ALA A 9 -6.94 3.39 5.33
N LEU A 10 -5.83 3.84 5.93
CA LEU A 10 -5.53 5.26 6.12
C LEU A 10 -5.41 5.95 4.74
N VAL A 11 -4.75 5.28 3.79
CA VAL A 11 -4.61 5.74 2.41
C VAL A 11 -4.80 4.55 1.47
N THR A 12 -5.56 4.75 0.40
CA THR A 12 -5.65 3.79 -0.72
C THR A 12 -5.21 4.48 -2.00
N ILE A 13 -4.15 3.94 -2.63
CA ILE A 13 -3.58 4.42 -3.88
C ILE A 13 -3.97 3.43 -4.97
N ARG A 14 -4.76 3.88 -5.95
CA ARG A 14 -5.22 3.04 -7.07
C ARG A 14 -4.45 3.37 -8.34
N TYR A 15 -3.77 2.39 -8.93
CA TYR A 15 -2.98 2.59 -10.16
C TYR A 15 -3.85 2.41 -11.42
N ASN A 16 -4.95 3.16 -11.47
CA ASN A 16 -5.93 3.09 -12.57
C ASN A 16 -5.71 4.14 -13.68
N GLN A 17 -4.66 4.97 -13.56
CA GLN A 17 -4.33 6.01 -14.54
C GLN A 17 -2.81 6.09 -14.75
N LYS A 18 -2.36 6.75 -15.83
CA LYS A 18 -0.93 6.80 -16.21
C LYS A 18 -0.05 7.53 -15.19
N VAL A 19 -0.56 8.56 -14.53
CA VAL A 19 0.17 9.37 -13.55
C VAL A 19 -0.65 9.43 -12.27
N ILE A 20 -0.11 8.89 -11.18
CA ILE A 20 -0.77 8.88 -9.87
C ILE A 20 -0.05 9.85 -8.94
N SER A 21 -0.70 10.97 -8.63
CA SER A 21 -0.18 11.98 -7.71
C SER A 21 -0.59 11.69 -6.26
N TYR A 22 -0.06 10.61 -5.66
CA TYR A 22 -0.44 10.19 -4.30
C TYR A 22 0.34 10.88 -3.17
N LYS A 23 1.51 11.46 -3.46
CA LYS A 23 2.49 11.87 -2.43
C LYS A 23 1.96 12.91 -1.44
N GLY A 24 1.16 13.88 -1.90
CA GLY A 24 0.58 14.90 -1.02
C GLY A 24 -0.41 14.32 -0.02
N GLN A 25 -1.32 13.46 -0.49
CA GLN A 25 -2.28 12.77 0.39
C GLN A 25 -1.56 11.84 1.37
N LEU A 26 -0.56 11.09 0.89
CA LEU A 26 0.23 10.20 1.72
C LEU A 26 0.97 10.97 2.83
N TYR A 27 1.62 12.08 2.49
CA TYR A 27 2.33 12.92 3.45
C TYR A 27 1.42 13.45 4.54
N ASN A 28 0.25 13.99 4.18
CA ASN A 28 -0.71 14.51 5.14
C ASN A 28 -1.17 13.42 6.12
N ALA A 29 -1.56 12.26 5.59
CA ALA A 29 -2.05 11.15 6.39
C ALA A 29 -0.98 10.56 7.32
N VAL A 30 0.25 10.38 6.82
CA VAL A 30 1.40 9.93 7.63
C VAL A 30 1.71 10.92 8.74
N THR A 31 1.76 12.22 8.41
CA THR A 31 2.03 13.28 9.38
C THR A 31 0.98 13.32 10.48
N GLU A 32 -0.31 13.21 10.13
CA GLU A 32 -1.41 13.18 11.10
C GLU A 32 -1.37 11.94 12.00
N ALA A 33 -1.10 10.76 11.43
CA ALA A 33 -0.96 9.53 12.20
C ALA A 33 0.23 9.58 13.19
N VAL A 34 1.39 10.08 12.75
CA VAL A 34 2.57 10.24 13.61
C VAL A 34 2.32 11.29 14.71
N LYS A 35 1.67 12.41 14.39
CA LYS A 35 1.27 13.42 15.38
C LYS A 35 0.35 12.83 16.46
N THR A 36 -0.57 11.95 16.06
CA THR A 36 -1.52 11.31 16.96
C THR A 36 -0.86 10.25 17.84
N LYS A 37 0.01 9.42 17.25
CA LYS A 37 0.74 8.35 17.95
C LYS A 37 2.17 8.27 17.38
N PRO A 38 3.17 8.84 18.07
CA PRO A 38 4.56 8.81 17.59
C PRO A 38 5.13 7.40 17.38
N THR A 39 4.59 6.41 18.11
CA THR A 39 4.96 4.99 18.02
C THR A 39 4.07 4.20 17.05
N VAL A 40 3.28 4.85 16.19
CA VAL A 40 2.42 4.19 15.21
C VAL A 40 3.25 3.32 14.26
N VAL A 41 2.71 2.16 13.88
CA VAL A 41 3.32 1.29 12.87
C VAL A 41 2.46 1.35 11.61
N PHE A 42 3.08 1.60 10.47
CA PHE A 42 2.45 1.59 9.16
C PHE A 42 2.60 0.22 8.51
N ASP A 43 1.48 -0.32 8.05
CA ASP A 43 1.44 -1.58 7.29
C ASP A 43 1.07 -1.27 5.83
N VAL A 44 2.06 -1.39 4.94
CA VAL A 44 1.90 -1.17 3.50
C VAL A 44 1.61 -2.51 2.84
N VAL A 45 0.44 -2.62 2.23
CA VAL A 45 0.04 -3.82 1.52
C VAL A 45 -0.22 -3.47 0.06
N SER A 46 0.53 -4.06 -0.85
CA SER A 46 0.23 -4.00 -2.28
C SER A 46 -0.67 -5.15 -2.69
N TYR A 47 -1.67 -4.83 -3.51
CA TYR A 47 -2.65 -5.75 -4.03
C TYR A 47 -2.56 -5.78 -5.55
N ALA A 48 -2.32 -6.98 -6.10
CA ALA A 48 -2.42 -7.23 -7.54
C ALA A 48 -3.81 -7.81 -7.88
N PRO A 49 -4.45 -7.37 -8.97
CA PRO A 49 -5.64 -8.05 -9.48
C PRO A 49 -5.27 -9.45 -9.99
N VAL A 50 -6.26 -10.32 -10.09
CA VAL A 50 -6.09 -11.63 -10.74
C VAL A 50 -6.27 -11.48 -12.25
N GLY A 51 -5.20 -11.72 -12.99
CA GLY A 51 -5.16 -11.76 -14.44
C GLY A 51 -5.70 -13.06 -15.05
N ARG A 52 -5.80 -13.07 -16.38
CA ARG A 52 -6.41 -14.17 -17.15
C ARG A 52 -5.56 -15.43 -17.25
N ASP A 53 -4.25 -15.31 -17.04
CA ASP A 53 -3.27 -16.37 -17.21
C ASP A 53 -2.06 -16.16 -16.27
N ALA A 54 -1.21 -17.18 -16.15
CA ALA A 54 -0.05 -17.16 -15.24
C ALA A 54 0.96 -16.04 -15.54
N LYS A 55 1.19 -15.72 -16.82
CA LYS A 55 2.13 -14.67 -17.23
C LYS A 55 1.58 -13.30 -16.89
N SER A 56 0.28 -13.09 -17.10
CA SER A 56 -0.44 -11.89 -16.69
C SER A 56 -0.38 -11.72 -15.16
N ASN A 57 -0.65 -12.78 -14.39
CA ASN A 57 -0.56 -12.76 -12.93
C ASN A 57 0.84 -12.38 -12.43
N MET A 58 1.89 -12.94 -13.02
CA MET A 58 3.26 -12.62 -12.65
C MET A 58 3.56 -11.12 -12.84
N LYS A 59 3.23 -10.58 -14.01
CA LYS A 59 3.43 -9.15 -14.31
C LYS A 59 2.64 -8.23 -13.38
N LEU A 60 1.38 -8.54 -13.10
CA LEU A 60 0.53 -7.77 -12.20
C LEU A 60 1.11 -7.77 -10.77
N SER A 61 1.54 -8.92 -10.29
CA SER A 61 2.21 -9.07 -8.98
C SER A 61 3.51 -8.27 -8.90
N GLU A 62 4.36 -8.32 -9.93
CA GLU A 62 5.63 -7.57 -9.98
C GLU A 62 5.42 -6.05 -9.95
N ARG A 63 4.40 -5.56 -10.69
CA ARG A 63 4.03 -4.13 -10.67
C ARG A 63 3.49 -3.72 -9.32
N ALA A 64 2.53 -4.47 -8.77
CA ALA A 64 1.98 -4.20 -7.44
C ALA A 64 3.08 -4.18 -6.37
N TYR A 65 4.00 -5.15 -6.39
CA TYR A 65 5.14 -5.19 -5.49
C TYR A 65 6.01 -3.93 -5.61
N SER A 66 6.35 -3.54 -6.85
CA SER A 66 7.17 -2.36 -7.11
C SER A 66 6.51 -1.07 -6.60
N TYR A 67 5.19 -0.93 -6.80
CA TYR A 67 4.41 0.19 -6.28
C TYR A 67 4.37 0.20 -4.75
N GLY A 68 4.13 -0.95 -4.12
CA GLY A 68 4.11 -1.08 -2.66
C GLY A 68 5.46 -0.75 -2.03
N ALA A 69 6.55 -1.26 -2.61
CA ALA A 69 7.91 -0.97 -2.19
C ALA A 69 8.23 0.53 -2.29
N GLN A 70 7.83 1.19 -3.38
CA GLN A 70 8.00 2.63 -3.56
C GLN A 70 7.23 3.44 -2.51
N VAL A 71 5.98 3.07 -2.22
CA VAL A 71 5.18 3.75 -1.20
C VAL A 71 5.78 3.56 0.20
N ALA A 72 6.24 2.35 0.54
CA ALA A 72 6.90 2.09 1.81
C ALA A 72 8.19 2.91 1.97
N GLU A 73 8.96 3.05 0.90
CA GLU A 73 10.14 3.90 0.86
C GLU A 73 9.80 5.39 1.00
N ASP A 74 8.75 5.87 0.32
CA ASP A 74 8.27 7.24 0.46
C ASP A 74 7.87 7.54 1.91
N ILE A 75 7.17 6.64 2.61
CA ILE A 75 6.80 6.80 4.03
C ILE A 75 8.04 6.94 4.91
N LYS A 76 9.07 6.12 4.70
CA LYS A 76 10.35 6.22 5.45
C LYS A 76 11.04 7.56 5.21
N ARG A 77 11.05 8.03 3.96
CA ARG A 77 11.62 9.34 3.58
C ARG A 77 10.86 10.53 4.19
N MET A 78 9.60 10.34 4.58
CA MET A 78 8.81 11.34 5.30
C MET A 78 9.15 11.42 6.79
N GLY A 79 10.13 10.64 7.27
CA GLY A 79 10.65 10.72 8.64
C GLY A 79 10.15 9.60 9.57
N VAL A 80 9.42 8.61 9.03
CA VAL A 80 9.01 7.44 9.80
C VAL A 80 10.20 6.48 9.96
N ASN A 81 10.42 5.97 11.17
CA ASN A 81 11.47 4.98 11.41
C ASN A 81 11.23 3.72 10.54
N PRO A 82 12.25 3.19 9.84
CA PRO A 82 12.12 1.96 9.06
C PRO A 82 11.55 0.76 9.83
N GLN A 83 11.79 0.66 11.14
CA GLN A 83 11.22 -0.40 11.99
C GLN A 83 9.71 -0.26 12.20
N GLN A 84 9.16 0.93 11.99
CA GLN A 84 7.72 1.23 12.07
C GLN A 84 7.01 1.07 10.72
N VAL A 85 7.68 0.57 9.67
CA VAL A 85 7.09 0.38 8.35
C VAL A 85 7.22 -1.09 7.94
N THR A 86 6.08 -1.77 7.79
CA THR A 86 6.03 -3.12 7.22
C THR A 86 5.52 -3.08 5.79
N PHE A 87 5.97 -4.04 4.98
CA PHE A 87 5.54 -4.18 3.60
C PHE A 87 5.18 -5.64 3.29
N SER A 88 4.05 -5.84 2.63
CA SER A 88 3.65 -7.13 2.09
C SER A 88 2.95 -6.97 0.74
N SER A 89 2.91 -8.04 -0.05
CA SER A 89 2.22 -8.07 -1.34
C SER A 89 1.33 -9.30 -1.43
N GLN A 90 0.13 -9.11 -1.96
CA GLN A 90 -0.86 -10.17 -2.12
C GLN A 90 -1.72 -9.95 -3.37
N GLN A 91 -2.47 -10.99 -3.75
CA GLN A 91 -3.48 -10.88 -4.80
C GLN A 91 -4.85 -10.59 -4.19
N ASP A 92 -5.67 -9.80 -4.90
CA ASP A 92 -7.08 -9.60 -4.58
C ASP A 92 -7.93 -9.79 -5.85
N PRO A 93 -8.76 -10.84 -5.92
CA PRO A 93 -9.62 -11.06 -7.08
C PRO A 93 -10.75 -10.03 -7.21
N ARG A 94 -10.97 -9.16 -6.20
CA ARG A 94 -12.06 -8.17 -6.19
C ARG A 94 -11.68 -6.83 -6.83
N ILE A 95 -10.40 -6.62 -7.14
CA ILE A 95 -9.91 -5.37 -7.74
C ILE A 95 -9.56 -5.57 -9.22
N SER A 96 -9.65 -4.51 -10.01
CA SER A 96 -9.34 -4.53 -11.45
C SER A 96 -7.99 -3.89 -11.80
N PHE A 97 -7.39 -3.17 -10.85
CA PHE A 97 -6.12 -2.46 -11.00
C PHE A 97 -5.27 -2.71 -9.76
N GLU A 98 -3.95 -2.58 -9.89
CA GLU A 98 -3.05 -2.64 -8.75
C GLU A 98 -3.40 -1.53 -7.73
N GLU A 99 -3.43 -1.89 -6.45
CA GLU A 99 -3.66 -0.94 -5.37
C GLU A 99 -2.55 -1.05 -4.33
N VAL A 100 -2.20 0.06 -3.72
CA VAL A 100 -1.42 0.07 -2.48
C VAL A 100 -2.28 0.64 -1.39
N ARG A 101 -2.46 -0.11 -0.30
CA ARG A 101 -3.23 0.33 0.87
C ARG A 101 -2.29 0.43 2.05
N VAL A 102 -2.38 1.57 2.75
CA VAL A 102 -1.60 1.85 3.94
C VAL A 102 -2.52 1.77 5.14
N PHE A 103 -2.17 0.96 6.12
CA PHE A 103 -2.89 0.81 7.38
C PHE A 103 -2.02 1.28 8.54
N VAL A 104 -2.65 1.56 9.68
CA VAL A 104 -1.96 1.89 10.94
C VAL A 104 -2.24 0.81 11.99
N ARG A 105 -1.29 0.61 12.90
CA ARG A 105 -1.36 -0.32 14.04
C ARG A 105 -0.91 0.35 15.34
#